data_AF-A0A7M3Y351-F1
#
_entry.id   AF-A0A7M3Y351-F1
#
_cell.length_a   1.000
_cell.length_b   1.000
_cell.length_c   1.000
_cell.angle_alpha   90.00
_cell.angle_beta   90.00
_cell.angle_gamma   90.00
#
_symmetry.space_group_name_H-M   'P 1'
#
loop_
_entity.id
_entity.type
_entity.pdbx_description
1 polymer ?
#
loop_
_entity_poly.entity_id
_entity_poly.type
_entity_poly.pdbx_seq_one_letter_code
_entity_poly.pdbx_strand_id
1 'polypeptide(L)'
;MTDIPDLAARRIKEQRRIRLAMNSLRAEEEASLKGGDDAVAWVKEDLCIGCDQCTIVCDDDAIELFDKPLASSIMKVEVNRKARVLREPCTGCKLCVLACPTDAIIMIDR
;
A
#
# COMPACT_ATOMS: atom_id res chain seq x y z
N MET A 1 -8.99 -24.23 -28.10
CA MET A 1 -9.53 -23.05 -27.38
C MET A 1 -9.64 -23.46 -25.92
N THR A 2 -9.07 -22.73 -24.96
CA THR A 2 -9.21 -23.11 -23.54
C THR A 2 -10.57 -22.68 -23.03
N ASP A 3 -11.27 -23.59 -22.35
CA ASP A 3 -12.59 -23.33 -21.81
C ASP A 3 -12.52 -22.46 -20.54
N ILE A 4 -13.63 -21.78 -20.25
CA ILE A 4 -13.75 -20.86 -19.11
C ILE A 4 -13.37 -21.55 -17.77
N PRO A 5 -13.79 -22.80 -17.48
CA PRO A 5 -13.40 -23.48 -16.25
C PRO A 5 -11.89 -23.70 -16.13
N ASP A 6 -11.22 -24.08 -17.23
CA ASP A 6 -9.77 -24.31 -17.26
C ASP A 6 -8.98 -23.00 -17.07
N LEU A 7 -9.50 -21.89 -17.58
CA LEU A 7 -8.91 -20.57 -17.33
C LEU A 7 -9.07 -20.15 -15.86
N ALA A 8 -10.25 -20.37 -15.27
CA ALA A 8 -10.51 -20.05 -13.87
C ALA A 8 -9.61 -20.82 -12.91
N ALA A 9 -9.47 -22.15 -13.11
CA ALA A 9 -8.61 -22.99 -12.29
C ALA A 9 -7.13 -22.54 -12.35
N ARG A 10 -6.65 -22.17 -13.55
CA ARG A 10 -5.28 -21.63 -13.73
C ARG A 10 -5.09 -20.29 -13.03
N ARG A 11 -6.06 -19.38 -13.10
CA ARG A 11 -6.01 -18.09 -12.39
C ARG A 11 -5.91 -18.28 -10.88
N ILE A 12 -6.71 -19.18 -10.29
CA ILE A 12 -6.67 -19.46 -8.85
C ILE A 12 -5.30 -20.00 -8.43
N LYS A 13 -4.76 -20.95 -9.20
CA LYS A 13 -3.42 -21.52 -8.93
C LYS A 13 -2.33 -20.45 -9.02
N GLU A 14 -2.40 -19.59 -10.04
CA GLU A 14 -1.41 -18.54 -10.25
C GLU A 14 -1.51 -17.45 -9.17
N GLN A 15 -2.71 -17.02 -8.80
CA GLN A 15 -2.94 -16.09 -7.70
C GLN A 15 -2.35 -16.61 -6.38
N ARG A 16 -2.53 -17.90 -6.07
CA ARG A 16 -1.92 -18.51 -4.88
C ARG A 16 -0.40 -18.49 -4.96
N ARG A 17 0.19 -18.79 -6.13
CA ARG A 17 1.65 -18.74 -6.34
C ARG A 17 2.20 -17.33 -6.16
N ILE A 18 1.58 -16.34 -6.80
CA ILE A 18 1.97 -14.93 -6.70
C ILE A 18 1.92 -14.47 -5.25
N ARG A 19 0.83 -14.78 -4.53
CA ARG A 19 0.70 -14.45 -3.11
C ARG A 19 1.83 -15.04 -2.26
N LEU A 20 2.12 -16.33 -2.43
CA LEU A 20 3.20 -16.98 -1.66
C LEU A 20 4.57 -16.37 -1.96
N ALA A 21 4.86 -16.07 -3.23
CA ALA A 21 6.10 -15.43 -3.64
C ALA A 21 6.23 -14.00 -3.06
N MET A 22 5.18 -13.18 -3.16
CA MET A 22 5.16 -11.82 -2.63
C MET A 22 5.34 -11.79 -1.10
N ASN A 23 4.66 -12.69 -0.38
CA ASN A 23 4.78 -12.77 1.08
C ASN A 23 6.21 -13.16 1.50
N SER A 24 6.90 -14.02 0.75
CA SER A 24 8.28 -14.43 1.09
C SER A 24 9.31 -13.31 0.89
N LEU A 25 9.09 -12.41 -0.06
CA LEU A 25 10.06 -11.35 -0.40
C LEU A 25 10.08 -10.20 0.61
N ARG A 26 8.96 -9.96 1.33
CA ARG A 26 8.87 -8.87 2.33
C ARG A 26 8.77 -9.36 3.78
N ALA A 27 8.95 -10.66 4.04
CA ALA A 27 8.81 -11.24 5.38
C ALA A 27 9.83 -10.67 6.39
N GLU A 28 11.08 -10.46 5.96
CA GLU A 28 12.11 -9.84 6.80
C GLU A 28 11.80 -8.35 7.08
N GLU A 29 11.33 -7.63 6.06
CA GLU A 29 10.89 -6.24 6.20
C GLU A 29 9.75 -6.13 7.21
N GLU A 30 8.72 -6.96 7.10
CA GLU A 30 7.57 -6.97 8.02
C GLU A 30 7.98 -7.21 9.48
N ALA A 31 8.91 -8.14 9.72
CA ALA A 31 9.41 -8.46 11.06
C ALA A 31 10.20 -7.30 11.69
N SER A 32 10.90 -6.50 10.87
CA SER A 32 11.71 -5.36 11.33
C SER A 32 10.91 -4.10 11.63
N LEU A 33 9.69 -3.99 11.09
CA LEU A 33 8.86 -2.80 11.21
C LEU A 33 8.13 -2.72 12.56
N LYS A 34 8.28 -1.57 13.24
CA LYS A 34 7.48 -1.19 14.41
C LYS A 34 5.99 -1.20 14.06
N GLY A 35 5.16 -1.80 14.91
CA GLY A 35 3.70 -1.89 14.70
C GLY A 35 2.95 -2.04 16.02
N GLY A 36 1.62 -2.14 15.93
CA GLY A 36 0.72 -2.21 17.09
C GLY A 36 0.27 -0.82 17.59
N ASP A 37 -0.36 -0.81 18.77
CA ASP A 37 -1.09 0.35 19.29
C ASP A 37 -0.21 1.59 19.58
N ASP A 38 1.10 1.41 19.79
CA ASP A 38 2.05 2.50 20.03
C ASP A 38 2.68 3.05 18.73
N ALA A 39 2.19 2.61 17.57
CA ALA A 39 2.72 2.97 16.27
C ALA A 39 1.61 3.43 15.32
N VAL A 40 1.92 4.41 14.48
CA VAL A 40 1.00 4.93 13.46
C VAL A 40 1.72 5.04 12.13
N ALA A 41 1.02 4.75 11.03
CA ALA A 41 1.56 4.94 9.69
C ALA A 41 1.64 6.43 9.33
N TRP A 42 2.68 6.82 8.60
CA TRP A 42 2.92 8.19 8.15
C TRP A 42 3.33 8.22 6.68
N VAL A 43 2.78 9.16 5.90
CA VAL A 43 3.04 9.27 4.46
C VAL A 43 4.05 10.38 4.17
N LYS A 44 5.13 10.02 3.49
CA LYS A 44 6.08 10.92 2.84
C LYS A 44 5.48 11.38 1.50
N GLU A 45 4.93 12.59 1.49
CA GLU A 45 4.23 13.13 0.33
C GLU A 45 5.09 13.24 -0.94
N ASP A 46 6.39 13.46 -0.78
CA ASP A 46 7.40 13.55 -1.84
C ASP A 46 7.56 12.22 -2.58
N LEU A 47 7.46 11.09 -1.88
CA LEU A 47 7.56 9.74 -2.46
C LEU A 47 6.20 9.16 -2.89
N CYS A 48 5.10 9.72 -2.40
CA CYS A 48 3.76 9.23 -2.71
C CYS A 48 3.38 9.55 -4.17
N ILE A 49 3.23 8.53 -5.01
CA ILE A 49 2.86 8.71 -6.44
C ILE A 49 1.35 8.66 -6.71
N GLY A 50 0.53 8.51 -5.66
CA GLY A 50 -0.93 8.47 -5.77
C GLY A 50 -1.53 7.22 -6.42
N CYS A 51 -0.83 6.08 -6.28
CA CYS A 51 -1.21 4.78 -6.84
C CYS A 51 -2.33 4.03 -6.10
N ASP A 52 -2.91 4.63 -5.05
CA ASP A 52 -4.02 4.12 -4.20
C ASP A 52 -3.93 2.70 -3.60
N GLN A 53 -2.84 1.94 -3.81
CA GLN A 53 -2.69 0.58 -3.25
C GLN A 53 -2.87 0.50 -1.73
N CYS A 54 -2.48 1.55 -1.00
CA CYS A 54 -2.63 1.61 0.44
C CYS A 54 -4.10 1.57 0.90
N THR A 55 -5.04 2.14 0.13
CA THR A 55 -6.47 2.10 0.49
C THR A 55 -7.07 0.72 0.30
N ILE A 56 -6.53 -0.07 -0.65
CA ILE A 56 -7.00 -1.44 -0.94
C ILE A 56 -6.68 -2.40 0.23
N VAL A 57 -5.60 -2.14 0.97
CA VAL A 57 -5.12 -3.02 2.05
C VAL A 57 -5.48 -2.51 3.45
N CYS A 58 -6.17 -1.38 3.56
CA CYS A 58 -6.56 -0.80 4.85
C CYS A 58 -7.99 -1.22 5.17
N ASP A 59 -8.14 -2.18 6.09
CA ASP A 59 -9.45 -2.66 6.55
C ASP A 59 -10.11 -1.71 7.58
N ASP A 60 -9.36 -0.73 8.09
CA ASP A 60 -9.78 0.18 9.17
C ASP A 60 -10.19 1.58 8.67
N ASP A 61 -10.30 1.79 7.36
CA ASP A 61 -10.60 3.11 6.74
C ASP A 61 -9.67 4.25 7.20
N ALA A 62 -8.44 3.92 7.59
CA ALA A 62 -7.48 4.86 8.16
C ALA A 62 -6.72 5.70 7.11
N ILE A 63 -7.11 5.66 5.83
CA ILE A 63 -6.38 6.32 4.74
C ILE A 63 -7.34 7.15 3.90
N GLU A 64 -6.99 8.42 3.72
CA GLU A 64 -7.71 9.34 2.84
C GLU A 64 -6.81 9.80 1.70
N LEU A 65 -7.43 10.08 0.55
CA LEU A 65 -6.77 10.65 -0.61
C LEU A 65 -7.16 12.12 -0.76
N PHE A 66 -6.20 12.95 -1.15
CA PHE A 66 -6.42 14.36 -1.45
C PHE A 66 -5.61 14.80 -2.67
N ASP A 67 -6.14 15.80 -3.37
CA ASP A 67 -5.53 16.30 -4.60
C ASP A 67 -4.44 17.32 -4.29
N LYS A 68 -3.28 17.15 -4.92
CA LYS A 68 -2.18 18.11 -4.88
C LYS A 68 -1.48 18.15 -6.24
N PRO A 69 -0.98 19.30 -6.72
CA PRO A 69 -0.18 19.33 -7.94
C PRO A 69 1.05 18.42 -7.84
N LEU A 70 1.38 17.76 -8.95
CA LEU A 70 2.59 16.95 -9.04
C LEU A 70 3.82 17.85 -8.98
N ALA A 71 4.71 17.57 -8.02
CA ALA A 71 6.03 18.19 -7.98
C ALA A 71 6.93 17.59 -9.07
N SER A 72 6.90 18.18 -10.28
CA SER A 72 7.73 17.78 -11.41
C SER A 72 8.22 18.99 -12.19
N SER A 73 9.50 18.98 -12.57
CA SER A 73 10.14 20.03 -13.39
C SER A 73 9.91 19.84 -14.90
N ILE A 74 9.41 18.69 -15.32
CA ILE A 74 9.25 18.30 -16.73
C ILE A 74 7.78 18.15 -17.16
N MET A 75 6.85 18.09 -16.21
CA MET A 75 5.44 17.88 -16.50
C MET A 75 4.56 18.64 -15.50
N LYS A 76 3.52 19.33 -16.00
CA LYS A 76 2.53 20.02 -15.18
C LYS A 76 1.29 19.14 -15.03
N VAL A 77 1.07 18.61 -13.84
CA VAL A 77 -0.15 17.86 -13.48
C VAL A 77 -0.77 18.54 -12.27
N GLU A 78 -1.98 19.07 -12.44
CA GLU A 78 -2.68 19.81 -11.38
C GLU A 78 -3.20 18.88 -10.27
N VAL A 79 -3.49 17.62 -10.61
CA VAL A 79 -4.11 16.65 -9.71
C VAL A 79 -3.25 15.39 -9.62
N ASN A 80 -2.59 15.23 -8.47
CA ASN A 80 -1.94 14.00 -8.01
C ASN A 80 -2.55 13.62 -6.66
N ARG A 81 -3.21 12.46 -6.59
CA ARG A 81 -3.97 11.99 -5.42
C ARG A 81 -3.04 11.47 -4.33
N LYS A 82 -2.58 12.34 -3.44
CA LYS A 82 -1.70 11.97 -2.32
C LYS A 82 -2.50 11.27 -1.22
N ALA A 83 -1.86 10.34 -0.53
CA ALA A 83 -2.45 9.68 0.63
C ALA A 83 -2.09 10.40 1.94
N ARG A 84 -3.01 10.40 2.90
CA ARG A 84 -2.76 10.75 4.31
C ARG A 84 -3.33 9.66 5.22
N VAL A 85 -2.66 9.40 6.33
CA VAL A 85 -3.14 8.46 7.34
C VAL A 85 -3.87 9.21 8.44
N LEU A 86 -5.08 8.75 8.76
CA LEU A 86 -5.85 9.18 9.92
C LEU A 86 -5.36 8.43 11.15
N ARG A 87 -4.86 9.17 12.16
CA ARG A 87 -4.19 8.56 13.32
C ARG A 87 -5.11 7.74 14.21
N GLU A 88 -6.36 8.16 14.34
CA GLU A 88 -7.36 7.56 15.24
C GLU A 88 -7.80 6.16 14.80
N PRO A 89 -8.25 5.94 13.54
CA PRO A 89 -8.59 4.60 13.05
C PRO A 89 -7.38 3.70 12.73
N CYS A 90 -6.16 4.22 12.70
CA CYS A 90 -4.98 3.41 12.37
C CYS A 90 -4.63 2.43 13.50
N THR A 91 -4.62 1.13 13.21
CA THR A 91 -4.30 0.06 14.17
C THR A 91 -2.80 -0.29 14.27
N GLY A 92 -1.96 0.31 13.40
CA GLY A 92 -0.54 -0.03 13.35
C GLY A 92 -0.23 -1.40 12.73
N CYS A 93 -1.12 -1.94 11.88
CA CYS A 93 -1.01 -3.27 11.25
C CYS A 93 0.06 -3.40 10.15
N LYS A 94 0.63 -2.29 9.68
CA LYS A 94 1.76 -2.20 8.71
C LYS A 94 1.44 -2.64 7.26
N LEU A 95 0.24 -3.10 6.95
CA LEU A 95 -0.11 -3.58 5.59
C LEU A 95 0.10 -2.50 4.51
N CYS A 96 -0.24 -1.25 4.80
CA CYS A 96 -0.07 -0.14 3.88
C CYS A 96 1.41 0.18 3.58
N VAL A 97 2.30 -0.03 4.55
CA VAL A 97 3.76 0.09 4.36
C VAL A 97 4.24 -0.96 3.36
N LEU A 98 3.84 -2.22 3.58
CA LEU A 98 4.21 -3.35 2.71
C LEU A 98 3.56 -3.27 1.32
N ALA A 99 2.43 -2.60 1.17
CA ALA A 99 1.75 -2.41 -0.11
C ALA A 99 2.29 -1.22 -0.91
N CYS A 100 3.03 -0.30 -0.28
CA CYS A 100 3.51 0.88 -0.97
C CYS A 100 4.62 0.50 -1.97
N PRO A 101 4.46 0.79 -3.28
CA PRO A 101 5.47 0.45 -4.29
C PRO A 101 6.67 1.42 -4.29
N THR A 102 6.56 2.56 -3.61
CA THR A 102 7.62 3.58 -3.52
C THR A 102 8.11 3.80 -2.10
N ASP A 103 7.73 2.92 -1.16
CA ASP A 103 8.07 3.00 0.27
C ASP A 103 7.79 4.39 0.88
N ALA A 104 6.74 5.05 0.38
CA ALA A 104 6.30 6.36 0.84
C ALA A 104 5.65 6.32 2.22
N ILE A 105 5.26 5.15 2.72
CA ILE A 105 4.59 5.00 4.01
C ILE A 105 5.58 4.37 4.99
N ILE A 106 5.74 4.99 6.16
CA ILE A 106 6.61 4.51 7.24
C ILE A 106 5.82 4.37 8.55
N MET A 107 6.37 3.64 9.52
CA MET A 107 5.81 3.56 10.86
C MET A 107 6.53 4.56 11.78
N ILE A 108 5.77 5.36 12.51
CA ILE A 108 6.26 6.31 13.51
C ILE A 108 5.59 6.05 14.85
N ASP A 109 6.11 6.68 15.90
CA ASP A 109 5.52 6.67 17.23
C ASP A 109 4.24 7.52 17.24
N ARG A 110 3.21 7.05 17.94
CA ARG A 110 1.90 7.70 18.00
C ARG A 110 1.94 9.06 18.71
#